data_AF-A0A514LBI9-F1
#
_entry.id   AF-A0A514LBI9-F1
#
_cell.length_a   1.000
_cell.length_b   1.000
_cell.length_c   1.000
_cell.angle_alpha   90.00
_cell.angle_beta   90.00
_cell.angle_gamma   90.00
#
_symmetry.space_group_name_H-M   'P 1'
#
loop_
_entity.id
_entity.type
_entity.pdbx_description
1 polymer ?
#
loop_
_entity_poly.entity_id
_entity_poly.type
_entity_poly.pdbx_seq_one_letter_code
_entity_poly.pdbx_strand_id
1 'polypeptide(L)'
;MDLKSQIKHAKRAIHNAQEVRTASEKLLAKKSKNPIQHSQLKELTKIMHDIELATEKTMKGAKLAESRAQSRLLAVKKATSKAVSYTKKAKYAALASKKAANSALITSRKMKTSQLTKKYQKTYRIQINASIRAAKTAKDAMEKAVKSSEIARIAARMPLEELRI
;
A
#
# COMPACT_ATOMS: atom_id res chain seq x y z
N MET A 1 5.91 1.94 22.87
CA MET A 1 5.97 3.33 22.37
C MET A 1 5.70 3.32 20.88
N ASP A 2 4.92 4.26 20.35
CA ASP A 2 4.72 4.38 18.90
C ASP A 2 5.87 5.18 18.24
N LEU A 3 5.96 5.10 16.90
CA LEU A 3 7.03 5.76 16.14
C LEU A 3 7.00 7.29 16.29
N LYS A 4 5.81 7.88 16.46
CA LYS A 4 5.62 9.33 16.66
C LYS A 4 6.18 9.80 18.00
N SER A 5 5.95 9.04 19.07
CA SER A 5 6.53 9.27 20.39
C SER A 5 8.05 9.15 20.33
N GLN A 6 8.60 8.12 19.66
CA GLN A 6 10.05 7.97 19.50
C GLN A 6 10.69 9.16 18.76
N ILE A 7 10.07 9.65 17.69
CA ILE A 7 10.53 10.86 16.98
C ILE A 7 10.47 12.10 17.89
N LYS A 8 9.42 12.24 18.70
CA LYS A 8 9.29 13.35 19.66
C LYS A 8 10.39 13.32 20.74
N HIS A 9 10.70 12.15 21.28
CA HIS A 9 11.77 11.98 22.25
C HIS A 9 13.15 12.25 21.63
N ALA A 10 13.41 11.75 20.42
CA ALA A 10 14.66 12.00 19.70
C ALA A 10 14.88 13.49 19.42
N LYS A 11 13.84 14.23 19.01
CA LYS A 11 13.92 15.69 18.83
C LYS A 11 14.29 16.42 20.12
N ARG A 12 13.70 16.02 21.25
CA ARG A 12 14.05 16.60 22.57
C ARG A 12 15.47 16.27 22.98
N ALA A 13 15.93 15.05 22.73
CA ALA A 13 17.31 14.65 23.04
C ALA A 13 18.34 15.46 22.23
N ILE A 14 18.10 15.68 20.93
CA ILE A 14 18.94 16.55 20.10
C ILE A 14 18.96 17.98 20.64
N HIS A 15 17.79 18.56 20.93
CA HIS A 15 17.68 19.91 21.49
C HIS A 15 18.47 20.05 22.80
N ASN A 16 18.28 19.12 23.73
CA ASN A 16 18.97 19.15 25.01
C ASN A 16 20.49 19.00 24.83
N ALA A 17 20.94 18.11 23.93
CA ALA A 17 22.35 17.95 23.62
C ALA A 17 22.95 19.23 23.02
N GLN A 18 22.21 19.95 22.16
CA GLN A 18 22.61 21.25 21.62
C GLN A 18 22.75 22.33 22.70
N GLU A 19 21.78 22.42 23.60
CA GLU A 19 21.81 23.37 24.71
C GLU A 19 23.02 23.13 25.62
N VAL A 20 23.25 21.88 26.01
CA VAL A 20 24.40 21.49 26.85
C VAL A 20 25.71 21.75 26.12
N ARG A 21 25.81 21.43 24.82
CA ARG A 21 27.02 21.70 24.02
C ARG A 21 27.30 23.20 23.93
N THR A 22 26.28 24.00 23.61
CA THR A 22 26.39 25.46 23.50
C THR A 22 26.77 26.09 24.84
N ALA A 23 26.19 25.62 25.95
CA ALA A 23 26.55 26.08 27.29
C ALA A 23 28.01 25.71 27.63
N SER A 24 28.43 24.50 27.29
CA SER A 24 29.81 24.03 27.52
C SER A 24 30.83 24.81 26.70
N GLU A 25 30.54 25.10 25.44
CA GLU A 25 31.37 25.95 24.56
C GLU A 25 31.49 27.39 25.10
N LYS A 26 30.39 27.98 25.58
CA LYS A 26 30.41 29.31 26.23
C LYS A 26 31.26 29.32 27.50
N LEU A 27 31.23 28.23 28.29
CA LEU A 27 32.06 28.10 29.49
C LEU A 27 33.53 27.90 29.14
N LEU A 28 33.85 27.15 28.08
CA LEU A 28 35.22 27.00 27.55
C LEU A 28 35.80 28.31 27.02
N ALA A 29 34.97 29.19 26.44
CA ALA A 29 35.41 30.49 25.94
C ALA A 29 35.80 31.46 27.07
N LYS A 30 35.27 31.27 28.29
CA LYS A 30 35.68 32.03 29.47
C LYS A 30 36.94 31.37 30.04
N LYS A 31 38.10 32.05 29.96
CA LYS A 31 39.38 31.56 30.51
C LYS A 31 39.23 31.17 31.99
N SER A 32 39.00 29.88 32.26
CA SER A 32 39.01 29.33 33.62
C SER A 32 40.45 29.01 34.01
N LYS A 33 40.83 29.34 35.26
CA LYS A 33 42.15 29.01 35.81
C LYS A 33 42.27 27.52 36.18
N ASN A 34 41.19 26.73 36.12
CA ASN A 34 41.18 25.34 36.54
C ASN A 34 41.24 24.39 35.32
N PRO A 35 42.41 23.79 35.02
CA PRO A 35 42.61 22.94 33.84
C PRO A 35 41.76 21.66 33.86
N ILE A 36 41.44 21.12 35.04
CA ILE A 36 40.59 19.91 35.19
C ILE A 36 39.16 20.19 34.74
N GLN A 37 38.63 21.36 35.08
CA GLN A 37 37.29 21.77 34.66
C GLN A 37 37.21 21.99 33.14
N HIS A 38 38.30 22.50 32.55
CA HIS A 38 38.42 22.69 31.10
C HIS A 38 38.44 21.37 30.32
N SER A 39 39.11 20.32 30.82
CA SER A 39 39.12 19.01 30.17
C SER A 39 37.76 18.33 30.24
N GLN A 40 37.10 18.40 31.40
CA GLN A 40 35.74 17.86 31.59
C GLN A 40 34.71 18.54 30.67
N LEU A 41 34.80 19.86 30.49
CA LEU A 41 33.92 20.59 29.57
C LEU A 41 34.16 20.20 28.10
N LYS A 42 35.41 19.97 27.68
CA LYS A 42 35.71 19.48 26.32
C LYS A 42 35.14 18.08 26.08
N GLU A 43 35.29 17.20 27.06
CA GLU A 43 34.73 15.84 27.00
C GLU A 43 33.20 15.87 26.94
N LEU A 44 32.55 16.70 27.74
CA LEU A 44 31.10 16.90 27.71
C LEU A 44 30.61 17.39 26.33
N THR A 45 31.28 18.41 25.76
CA THR A 45 30.97 18.91 24.40
C THR A 45 31.05 17.78 23.36
N LYS A 46 32.08 16.92 23.44
CA LYS A 46 32.24 15.79 22.54
C LYS A 46 31.13 14.76 22.71
N ILE A 47 30.83 14.35 23.95
CA ILE A 47 29.77 13.37 24.24
C ILE A 47 28.41 13.88 23.73
N MET A 48 28.08 15.16 23.98
CA MET A 48 26.82 15.74 23.51
C MET A 48 26.75 15.79 21.99
N HIS A 49 27.86 16.09 21.30
CA HIS A 49 27.92 16.03 19.84
C HIS A 49 27.72 14.61 19.29
N ASP A 50 28.34 13.61 19.92
CA ASP A 50 28.17 12.19 19.53
C ASP A 50 26.71 11.75 19.74
N ILE A 51 26.06 12.19 20.82
CA ILE A 51 24.63 11.95 21.09
C ILE A 51 23.74 12.61 20.02
N GLU A 52 24.01 13.86 19.63
CA GLU A 52 23.29 14.49 18.52
C GLU A 52 23.39 13.64 17.25
N LEU A 53 24.61 13.28 16.83
CA LEU A 53 24.85 12.55 15.59
C LEU A 53 24.15 11.17 15.59
N ALA A 54 24.25 10.43 16.70
CA ALA A 54 23.58 9.14 16.84
C ALA A 54 22.05 9.29 16.79
N THR A 55 21.50 10.32 17.45
CA THR A 55 20.06 10.59 17.50
C THR A 55 19.53 11.07 16.13
N GLU A 56 20.31 11.87 15.40
CA GLU A 56 19.97 12.26 14.03
C GLU A 56 19.93 11.06 13.07
N LYS A 57 20.92 10.16 13.17
CA LYS A 57 20.99 8.96 12.34
C LYS A 57 19.79 8.04 12.56
N THR A 58 19.42 7.82 13.82
CA THR A 58 18.23 7.02 14.17
C THR A 58 16.94 7.68 13.70
N MET A 59 16.80 9.01 13.84
CA MET A 59 15.67 9.76 13.30
C MET A 59 15.53 9.67 11.78
N LYS A 60 16.64 9.75 11.03
CA LYS A 60 16.64 9.57 9.57
C LYS A 60 16.12 8.18 9.20
N GLY A 61 16.59 7.14 9.89
CA GLY A 61 16.10 5.76 9.71
C GLY A 61 14.61 5.62 9.99
N ALA A 62 14.12 6.18 11.10
CA ALA A 62 12.70 6.14 11.47
C ALA A 62 11.80 6.84 10.45
N LYS A 63 12.19 8.03 9.96
CA LYS A 63 11.44 8.77 8.93
C LYS A 63 11.38 8.02 7.60
N LEU A 64 12.49 7.38 7.20
CA LEU A 64 12.51 6.55 5.99
C LEU A 64 11.59 5.33 6.13
N ALA A 65 11.57 4.69 7.30
CA ALA A 65 10.67 3.59 7.58
C ALA A 65 9.19 4.02 7.55
N GLU A 66 8.86 5.18 8.12
CA GLU A 66 7.51 5.75 8.08
C GLU A 66 7.05 6.04 6.64
N SER A 67 7.88 6.73 5.87
CA SER A 67 7.59 7.05 4.46
C SER A 67 7.35 5.78 3.63
N ARG A 68 8.19 4.77 3.79
CA ARG A 68 8.04 3.48 3.10
C ARG A 68 6.77 2.73 3.52
N ALA A 69 6.44 2.74 4.82
CA ALA A 69 5.20 2.13 5.32
C ALA A 69 3.94 2.81 4.76
N GLN A 70 3.95 4.14 4.62
CA GLN A 70 2.87 4.89 3.98
C GLN A 70 2.74 4.52 2.49
N SER A 71 3.86 4.47 1.75
CA SER A 71 3.85 4.07 0.35
C SER A 71 3.32 2.65 0.14
N ARG A 72 3.65 1.69 1.01
CA ARG A 72 3.06 0.34 1.00
C ARG A 72 1.56 0.38 1.16
N LEU A 73 1.08 1.10 2.17
CA LEU A 73 -0.34 1.18 2.47
C LEU A 73 -1.13 1.74 1.28
N LEU A 74 -0.57 2.75 0.60
CA LEU A 74 -1.16 3.31 -0.62
C LEU A 74 -1.18 2.30 -1.77
N ALA A 75 -0.08 1.57 -2.00
CA ALA A 75 -0.01 0.53 -3.02
C ALA A 75 -1.02 -0.60 -2.77
N VAL A 76 -1.13 -1.06 -1.52
CA VAL A 76 -2.13 -2.05 -1.10
C VAL A 76 -3.54 -1.53 -1.35
N LYS A 77 -3.88 -0.31 -0.91
CA LYS A 77 -5.22 0.29 -1.15
C LYS A 77 -5.55 0.42 -2.64
N LYS A 78 -4.58 0.78 -3.47
CA LYS A 78 -4.77 0.87 -4.94
C LYS A 78 -5.01 -0.50 -5.57
N ALA A 79 -4.28 -1.53 -5.14
CA ALA A 79 -4.45 -2.88 -5.67
C ALA A 79 -5.75 -3.54 -5.19
N THR A 80 -6.12 -3.37 -3.92
CA THR A 80 -7.38 -3.90 -3.36
C THR A 80 -8.61 -3.25 -3.99
N SER A 81 -8.61 -1.92 -4.18
CA SER A 81 -9.71 -1.23 -4.86
C SER A 81 -9.94 -1.73 -6.29
N LYS A 82 -8.85 -1.98 -7.05
CA LYS A 82 -8.94 -2.62 -8.37
C LYS A 82 -9.54 -4.02 -8.29
N ALA A 83 -9.08 -4.86 -7.35
CA ALA A 83 -9.60 -6.21 -7.16
C ALA A 83 -11.11 -6.22 -6.87
N VAL A 84 -11.59 -5.32 -5.99
CA VAL A 84 -13.02 -5.15 -5.68
C VAL A 84 -13.81 -4.73 -6.92
N SER A 85 -13.32 -3.75 -7.67
CA SER A 85 -13.96 -3.27 -8.89
C SER A 85 -14.11 -4.37 -9.95
N TYR A 86 -13.05 -5.14 -10.20
CA TYR A 86 -13.09 -6.25 -11.14
C TYR A 86 -14.01 -7.38 -10.69
N THR A 87 -14.05 -7.69 -9.39
CA THR A 87 -14.99 -8.66 -8.82
C THR A 87 -16.44 -8.23 -9.02
N LYS A 88 -16.74 -6.94 -8.81
CA LYS A 88 -18.08 -6.37 -9.06
C LYS A 88 -18.47 -6.49 -10.54
N LYS A 89 -17.55 -6.18 -11.46
CA LYS A 89 -17.77 -6.35 -12.91
C LYS A 89 -18.02 -7.81 -13.28
N ALA A 90 -17.24 -8.74 -12.74
CA ALA A 90 -17.42 -10.17 -12.96
C ALA A 90 -18.80 -10.65 -12.49
N LYS A 91 -19.24 -10.22 -11.30
CA LYS A 91 -20.58 -10.53 -10.77
C LYS A 91 -21.69 -10.11 -11.73
N TYR A 92 -21.66 -8.87 -12.22
CA TYR A 92 -22.71 -8.39 -13.15
C TYR A 92 -22.66 -9.10 -14.50
N ALA A 93 -21.47 -9.36 -15.03
CA ALA A 93 -21.30 -10.09 -16.27
C ALA A 93 -21.83 -11.54 -16.15
N ALA A 94 -21.59 -12.21 -15.02
CA ALA A 94 -22.14 -13.53 -14.73
C ALA A 94 -23.68 -13.52 -14.64
N LEU A 95 -24.27 -12.50 -13.98
CA LEU A 95 -25.72 -12.34 -13.93
C LEU A 95 -26.33 -12.11 -15.32
N ALA A 96 -25.69 -11.29 -16.16
CA ALA A 96 -26.12 -11.08 -17.54
C ALA A 96 -26.04 -12.37 -18.37
N SER A 97 -24.96 -13.15 -18.19
CA SER A 97 -24.80 -14.46 -18.84
C SER A 97 -25.91 -15.43 -18.44
N LYS A 98 -26.22 -15.52 -17.13
CA LYS A 98 -27.34 -16.34 -16.61
C LYS A 98 -28.68 -15.93 -17.20
N LYS A 99 -28.97 -14.63 -17.26
CA LYS A 99 -30.23 -14.12 -17.84
C LYS A 99 -30.36 -14.52 -19.32
N ALA A 100 -29.30 -14.32 -20.11
CA ALA A 100 -29.29 -14.69 -21.52
C ALA A 100 -29.41 -16.20 -21.74
N ALA A 101 -28.75 -17.02 -20.91
CA ALA A 101 -28.86 -18.48 -20.94
C ALA A 101 -30.29 -18.95 -20.61
N ASN A 102 -30.93 -18.37 -19.61
CA ASN A 102 -32.32 -18.68 -19.26
C ASN A 102 -33.29 -18.30 -20.40
N SER A 103 -33.08 -17.14 -21.05
CA SER A 103 -33.86 -16.77 -22.23
C SER A 103 -33.65 -17.75 -23.39
N ALA A 104 -32.40 -18.19 -23.62
CA ALA A 104 -32.09 -19.21 -24.62
C ALA A 104 -32.79 -20.55 -24.33
N LEU A 105 -32.86 -20.96 -23.06
CA LEU A 105 -33.57 -22.17 -22.63
C LEU A 105 -35.08 -22.07 -22.90
N ILE A 106 -35.69 -20.91 -22.63
CA ILE A 106 -37.11 -20.69 -22.95
C ILE A 106 -37.34 -20.77 -24.46
N THR A 107 -36.45 -20.15 -25.26
CA THR A 107 -36.53 -20.18 -26.72
C THR A 107 -36.31 -21.58 -27.28
N SER A 108 -35.37 -22.36 -26.74
CA SER A 108 -35.12 -23.74 -27.19
C SER A 108 -36.30 -24.65 -26.92
N ARG A 109 -37.01 -24.47 -25.79
CA ARG A 109 -38.25 -25.19 -25.50
C ARG A 109 -39.34 -24.93 -26.55
N LYS A 110 -39.40 -23.72 -27.13
CA LYS A 110 -40.35 -23.38 -28.22
C LYS A 110 -39.94 -23.98 -29.57
N MET A 111 -38.68 -24.40 -29.72
CA MET A 111 -38.16 -25.01 -30.95
C MET A 111 -38.38 -26.52 -31.05
N LYS A 112 -39.05 -27.14 -30.07
CA LYS A 112 -39.34 -28.59 -30.05
C LYS A 112 -40.23 -29.04 -31.22
N THR A 113 -41.04 -28.15 -31.79
CA THR A 113 -41.90 -28.41 -32.95
C THR A 113 -41.20 -27.94 -34.23
N SER A 114 -41.15 -28.77 -35.29
CA SER A 114 -40.31 -28.50 -36.48
C SER A 114 -40.66 -27.18 -37.19
N GLN A 115 -41.94 -26.79 -37.20
CA GLN A 115 -42.41 -25.53 -37.78
C GLN A 115 -41.88 -24.29 -37.05
N LEU A 116 -41.64 -24.40 -35.73
CA LEU A 116 -41.18 -23.31 -34.88
C LEU A 116 -39.65 -23.23 -34.79
N THR A 117 -38.95 -24.30 -35.18
CA THR A 117 -37.49 -24.36 -35.18
C THR A 117 -36.89 -23.23 -36.05
N LYS A 118 -37.31 -23.11 -37.32
CA LYS A 118 -36.82 -22.06 -38.22
C LYS A 118 -37.15 -20.65 -37.72
N LYS A 119 -38.33 -20.46 -37.11
CA LYS A 119 -38.79 -19.18 -36.57
C LYS A 119 -37.91 -18.67 -35.42
N TYR A 120 -37.50 -19.56 -34.50
CA TYR A 120 -36.80 -19.16 -33.28
C TYR A 120 -35.27 -19.38 -33.31
N GLN A 121 -34.74 -20.04 -34.34
CA GLN A 121 -33.30 -20.34 -34.45
C GLN A 121 -32.40 -19.10 -34.38
N LYS A 122 -32.77 -18.00 -35.05
CA LYS A 122 -32.02 -16.74 -35.02
C LYS A 122 -31.98 -16.14 -33.60
N THR A 123 -33.13 -16.08 -32.92
CA THR A 123 -33.25 -15.55 -31.56
C THR A 123 -32.46 -16.39 -30.55
N TYR A 124 -32.53 -17.72 -30.66
CA TYR A 124 -31.75 -18.63 -29.83
C TYR A 124 -30.23 -18.40 -30.00
N ARG A 125 -29.75 -18.32 -31.24
CA ARG A 125 -28.34 -18.04 -31.53
C ARG A 125 -27.87 -16.71 -30.93
N ILE A 126 -28.68 -15.66 -31.04
CA ILE A 126 -28.36 -14.34 -30.45
C ILE A 126 -28.23 -14.44 -28.93
N GLN A 127 -29.17 -15.13 -28.27
CA GLN A 127 -29.19 -15.28 -26.81
C GLN A 127 -28.00 -16.11 -26.30
N ILE A 128 -27.67 -17.21 -26.97
CA ILE A 128 -26.48 -18.02 -26.65
C ILE A 128 -25.20 -17.22 -26.85
N ASN A 129 -25.06 -16.51 -27.97
CA ASN A 129 -23.88 -15.67 -28.23
C ASN A 129 -23.74 -14.53 -27.22
N ALA A 130 -24.85 -13.94 -26.77
CA ALA A 130 -24.85 -12.97 -25.69
C ALA A 130 -24.39 -13.58 -24.35
N SER A 131 -24.88 -14.78 -24.01
CA SER A 131 -24.46 -15.51 -22.82
C SER A 131 -22.97 -15.84 -22.82
N ILE A 132 -22.44 -16.33 -23.96
CA ILE A 132 -21.02 -16.65 -24.14
C ILE A 132 -20.16 -15.38 -24.00
N ARG A 133 -20.53 -14.28 -24.65
CA ARG A 133 -19.78 -13.01 -24.54
C ARG A 133 -19.75 -12.51 -23.09
N ALA A 134 -20.88 -12.53 -22.40
CA ALA A 134 -20.96 -12.12 -21.00
C ALA A 134 -20.13 -13.05 -20.07
N ALA A 135 -20.11 -14.36 -20.33
CA ALA A 135 -19.29 -15.30 -19.59
C ALA A 135 -17.78 -15.06 -19.79
N LYS A 136 -17.35 -14.77 -21.02
CA LYS A 136 -15.95 -14.39 -21.31
C LYS A 136 -15.56 -13.11 -20.57
N THR A 137 -16.40 -12.07 -20.61
CA THR A 137 -16.16 -10.84 -19.85
C THR A 137 -16.06 -11.10 -18.34
N ALA A 138 -16.89 -12.01 -17.79
CA ALA A 138 -16.82 -12.38 -16.38
C ALA A 138 -15.50 -13.08 -16.03
N LYS A 139 -15.05 -14.01 -16.90
CA LYS A 139 -13.77 -14.70 -16.77
C LYS A 139 -12.60 -13.71 -16.77
N ASP A 140 -12.52 -12.85 -17.78
CA ASP A 140 -11.43 -11.86 -17.92
C ASP A 140 -11.40 -10.89 -16.73
N ALA A 141 -12.57 -10.48 -16.24
CA ALA A 141 -12.68 -9.65 -15.05
C ALA A 141 -12.18 -10.38 -13.81
N MET A 142 -12.50 -11.66 -13.62
CA MET A 142 -11.96 -12.42 -12.49
C MET A 142 -10.45 -12.63 -12.57
N GLU A 143 -9.90 -12.91 -13.75
CA GLU A 143 -8.44 -13.02 -13.91
C GLU A 143 -7.74 -11.72 -13.51
N LYS A 144 -8.28 -10.57 -13.91
CA LYS A 144 -7.78 -9.24 -13.49
C LYS A 144 -7.94 -9.01 -11.99
N ALA A 145 -9.02 -9.50 -11.37
CA ALA A 145 -9.24 -9.40 -9.93
C ALA A 145 -8.22 -10.23 -9.15
N VAL A 146 -7.96 -11.46 -9.58
CA VAL A 146 -6.97 -12.37 -8.96
C VAL A 146 -5.58 -11.76 -9.03
N LYS A 147 -5.15 -11.29 -10.21
CA LYS A 147 -3.85 -10.59 -10.37
C LYS A 147 -3.75 -9.36 -9.47
N SER A 148 -4.81 -8.55 -9.39
CA SER A 148 -4.81 -7.36 -8.51
C SER A 148 -4.75 -7.73 -7.03
N SER A 149 -5.41 -8.82 -6.62
CA SER A 149 -5.36 -9.34 -5.25
C SER A 149 -3.98 -9.90 -4.90
N GLU A 150 -3.32 -10.57 -5.85
CA GLU A 150 -1.94 -11.05 -5.69
C GLU A 150 -0.96 -9.88 -5.53
N ILE A 151 -1.06 -8.84 -6.37
CA ILE A 151 -0.28 -7.61 -6.22
C ILE A 151 -0.52 -6.97 -4.84
N ALA A 152 -1.77 -6.95 -4.35
CA ALA A 152 -2.06 -6.43 -3.02
C ALA A 152 -1.38 -7.24 -1.90
N ARG A 153 -1.36 -8.58 -2.02
CA ARG A 153 -0.66 -9.48 -1.08
C ARG A 153 0.85 -9.26 -1.11
N ILE A 154 1.44 -9.11 -2.29
CA ILE A 154 2.88 -8.84 -2.44
C ILE A 154 3.22 -7.46 -1.84
N ALA A 155 2.46 -6.42 -2.18
CA ALA A 155 2.67 -5.08 -1.63
C ALA A 155 2.56 -5.01 -0.10
N ALA A 156 1.69 -5.85 0.49
CA ALA A 156 1.57 -5.98 1.95
C ALA A 156 2.74 -6.73 2.61
N ARG A 157 3.40 -7.63 1.87
CA ARG A 157 4.49 -8.48 2.37
C ARG A 157 5.90 -7.97 2.04
N MET A 158 6.03 -7.06 1.09
CA MET A 158 7.32 -6.54 0.64
C MET A 158 8.15 -5.98 1.83
N PRO A 159 9.45 -6.30 1.96
CA PRO A 159 10.37 -5.72 2.94
C PRO A 159 10.81 -4.31 2.53
N LEU A 160 11.17 -3.44 3.50
CA LEU A 160 11.37 -1.96 3.39
C LEU A 160 12.23 -1.48 2.19
N GLU A 161 13.05 -2.32 1.57
CA GLU A 161 13.95 -1.93 0.48
C GLU A 161 13.38 -2.07 -0.95
N GLU A 162 12.38 -2.92 -1.18
CA GLU A 162 11.97 -3.34 -2.55
C GLU A 162 10.89 -2.44 -3.20
N LEU A 163 10.53 -1.32 -2.59
CA LEU A 163 9.49 -0.41 -3.11
C LEU A 163 10.00 0.60 -4.17
N ARG A 164 11.05 0.25 -4.92
CA ARG A 164 11.39 0.97 -6.16
C ARG A 164 10.62 0.30 -7.30
N ILE A 165 9.44 0.83 -7.59
CA ILE A 165 8.73 0.62 -8.86
C ILE A 165 8.99 1.84 -9.73
#